data_AF-A0A7S2KEX8-F1
#
_entry.id   AF-A0A7S2KEX8-F1
#
_cell.length_a   1.000
_cell.length_b   1.000
_cell.length_c   1.000
_cell.angle_alpha   90.00
_cell.angle_beta   90.00
_cell.angle_gamma   90.00
#
_symmetry.space_group_name_H-M   'P 1'
#
loop_
_entity.id
_entity.type
_entity.pdbx_description
1 polymer ?
#
loop_
_entity_poly.entity_id
_entity_poly.type
_entity_poly.pdbx_seq_one_letter_code
_entity_poly.pdbx_strand_id
1 'polypeptide(L)'
;MGLAGTFAAGVREVFGTHGKAMHAGRSAQAGLDAARWAQAGLEGPEDIIGGRRGFWAVHSPNGHSRDALVGSLGSHWECRMNALKPFANGIVSHPLQDAAIRLRTEYDVRPEDVSSIDARVHPLVLELMDNPDPRTGLQGKFSHQHCIAAAFVDGAGHDAQFTDEKVRDPVISSLRGKVVAEVSPEI
;
A
#
# COMPACT_ATOMS: atom_id res chain seq x y z
N MET A 1 -1.08 -4.65 -26.77
CA MET A 1 -1.04 -3.53 -25.79
C MET A 1 -2.12 -2.48 -26.05
N GLY A 2 -2.33 -2.04 -27.30
CA GLY A 2 -3.36 -1.04 -27.65
C GLY A 2 -4.73 -1.27 -26.98
N LEU A 3 -5.26 -2.49 -27.10
CA LEU A 3 -6.54 -2.86 -26.47
C LEU A 3 -6.52 -2.81 -24.94
N ALA A 4 -5.43 -3.23 -24.30
CA ALA A 4 -5.34 -3.26 -22.84
C ALA A 4 -5.45 -1.86 -22.23
N GLY A 5 -4.92 -0.85 -22.93
CA GLY A 5 -5.01 0.55 -22.49
C GLY A 5 -6.44 1.08 -22.41
N THR A 6 -7.36 0.58 -23.24
CA THR A 6 -8.78 0.94 -23.17
C THR A 6 -9.43 0.55 -21.84
N PHE A 7 -8.85 -0.41 -21.11
CA PHE A 7 -9.39 -0.91 -19.82
C PHE A 7 -8.66 -0.36 -18.60
N ALA A 8 -7.56 0.37 -18.77
CA ALA A 8 -6.76 0.81 -17.63
C ALA A 8 -7.49 1.93 -16.87
N ALA A 9 -7.83 1.65 -15.62
CA ALA A 9 -8.48 2.56 -14.71
C ALA A 9 -8.22 2.15 -13.26
N GLY A 10 -8.62 3.00 -12.32
CA GLY A 10 -8.52 2.74 -10.88
C GLY A 10 -8.17 4.02 -10.13
N VAL A 11 -8.91 4.32 -9.07
CA VAL A 11 -8.69 5.52 -8.24
C VAL A 11 -8.29 5.12 -6.83
N ARG A 12 -7.40 5.89 -6.20
CA ARG A 12 -6.84 5.58 -4.88
C ARG A 12 -7.89 5.59 -3.75
N GLU A 13 -8.99 6.31 -3.92
CA GLU A 13 -10.07 6.46 -2.93
C GLU A 13 -10.60 5.13 -2.37
N VAL A 14 -10.51 4.04 -3.13
CA VAL A 14 -11.00 2.72 -2.69
C VAL A 14 -10.14 2.04 -1.61
N PHE A 15 -9.01 2.63 -1.20
CA PHE A 15 -8.13 2.07 -0.18
C PHE A 15 -8.88 1.93 1.15
N GLY A 16 -8.62 0.85 1.90
CA GLY A 16 -9.42 0.48 3.07
C GLY A 16 -10.75 -0.22 2.75
N THR A 17 -11.07 -0.49 1.48
CA THR A 17 -12.25 -1.27 1.06
C THR A 17 -11.85 -2.48 0.20
N HIS A 18 -12.84 -3.32 -0.15
CA HIS A 18 -12.64 -4.43 -1.10
C HIS A 18 -12.24 -3.94 -2.52
N GLY A 19 -12.54 -2.69 -2.88
CA GLY A 19 -12.21 -2.12 -4.19
C GLY A 19 -10.71 -2.16 -4.51
N LYS A 20 -9.85 -1.98 -3.50
CA LYS A 20 -8.39 -2.09 -3.66
C LYS A 20 -7.96 -3.47 -4.15
N ALA A 21 -8.58 -4.55 -3.67
CA ALA A 21 -8.30 -5.90 -4.13
C ALA A 21 -8.93 -6.18 -5.50
N MET A 22 -10.13 -5.64 -5.74
CA MET A 22 -10.81 -5.73 -7.04
C MET A 22 -9.96 -5.17 -8.18
N HIS A 23 -9.22 -4.07 -7.97
CA HIS A 23 -8.31 -3.52 -8.99
C HIS A 23 -7.32 -4.56 -9.54
N ALA A 24 -6.72 -5.39 -8.68
CA ALA A 24 -5.77 -6.42 -9.13
C ALA A 24 -6.47 -7.50 -9.97
N GLY A 25 -7.62 -7.99 -9.50
CA GLY A 25 -8.41 -8.99 -10.23
C GLY A 25 -8.91 -8.47 -11.59
N ARG A 26 -9.45 -7.24 -11.61
CA ARG A 26 -9.93 -6.61 -12.85
C ARG A 26 -8.80 -6.32 -13.83
N SER A 27 -7.62 -5.91 -13.35
CA SER A 27 -6.44 -5.68 -14.20
C SER A 27 -5.97 -6.98 -14.86
N ALA A 28 -5.93 -8.08 -14.10
CA ALA A 28 -5.56 -9.39 -14.63
C ALA A 28 -6.58 -9.88 -15.69
N GLN A 29 -7.88 -9.75 -15.41
CA GLN A 29 -8.94 -10.08 -16.35
C GLN A 29 -8.84 -9.26 -17.63
N ALA A 30 -8.70 -7.94 -17.52
CA ALA A 30 -8.61 -7.03 -18.67
C ALA A 30 -7.40 -7.33 -19.56
N GLY A 31 -6.25 -7.68 -18.97
CA GLY A 31 -5.07 -8.09 -19.73
C GLY A 31 -5.29 -9.37 -20.54
N LEU A 32 -5.93 -10.38 -19.92
CA LEU A 32 -6.28 -11.63 -20.60
C LEU A 32 -7.28 -11.40 -21.74
N ASP A 33 -8.33 -10.62 -21.48
CA ASP A 33 -9.35 -10.32 -22.49
C ASP A 33 -8.76 -9.53 -23.67
N ALA A 34 -7.91 -8.53 -23.40
CA ALA A 34 -7.21 -7.79 -24.44
C ALA A 34 -6.33 -8.68 -25.32
N ALA A 35 -5.64 -9.66 -24.74
CA ALA A 35 -4.84 -10.63 -25.50
C ALA A 35 -5.71 -11.53 -26.39
N ARG A 36 -6.84 -12.01 -25.86
CA ARG A 36 -7.79 -12.86 -26.60
C ARG A 36 -8.48 -12.10 -27.73
N TRP A 37 -8.88 -10.85 -27.49
CA TRP A 37 -9.47 -10.02 -28.53
C TRP A 37 -8.48 -9.68 -29.64
N ALA A 38 -7.22 -9.38 -29.29
CA ALA A 38 -6.17 -9.21 -30.30
C ALA A 38 -5.98 -10.49 -31.13
N GLN A 39 -5.98 -11.66 -30.49
CA GLN A 39 -5.90 -12.96 -31.18
C GLN A 39 -7.09 -13.19 -32.13
N ALA A 40 -8.27 -12.69 -31.78
CA ALA A 40 -9.47 -12.76 -32.62
C ALA A 40 -9.54 -11.67 -33.72
N GLY A 41 -8.50 -10.84 -33.87
CA GLY A 41 -8.41 -9.81 -34.90
C GLY A 41 -9.01 -8.46 -34.51
N LEU A 42 -9.34 -8.21 -33.24
CA LEU A 42 -9.73 -6.88 -32.81
C LEU A 42 -8.52 -5.95 -32.81
N GLU A 43 -8.66 -4.81 -33.46
CA GLU A 43 -7.59 -3.82 -33.60
C GLU A 43 -7.62 -2.77 -32.48
N GLY A 44 -6.44 -2.24 -32.15
CA GLY A 44 -6.27 -1.11 -31.24
C GLY A 44 -5.11 -0.23 -31.72
N PRO A 45 -4.86 0.92 -31.07
CA PRO A 45 -3.79 1.82 -31.49
C PRO A 45 -2.41 1.16 -31.37
N GLU A 46 -1.53 1.46 -32.32
CA GLU A 46 -0.15 0.97 -32.36
C GLU A 46 0.67 1.46 -31.15
N ASP A 47 0.52 2.75 -30.81
CA ASP A 47 1.18 3.35 -29.65
C ASP A 47 0.16 3.97 -28.68
N ILE A 48 -0.34 3.13 -27.77
CA ILE A 48 -1.26 3.55 -26.71
C ILE A 48 -0.55 4.31 -25.57
N ILE A 49 0.77 4.17 -25.43
CA ILE A 49 1.53 4.77 -24.33
C ILE A 49 1.99 6.18 -24.70
N GLY A 50 2.75 6.31 -25.80
CA GLY A 50 3.40 7.54 -26.25
C GLY A 50 2.66 8.28 -27.36
N GLY A 51 1.58 7.71 -27.91
CA GLY A 51 0.79 8.39 -28.94
C GLY A 51 0.27 9.75 -28.47
N ARG A 52 -0.09 10.64 -29.41
CA ARG A 52 -0.54 12.03 -29.12
C ARG A 52 -1.61 12.12 -28.02
N ARG A 53 -2.45 11.09 -27.86
CA ARG A 53 -3.49 10.98 -26.84
C ARG A 53 -3.35 9.71 -25.99
N GLY A 54 -2.13 9.20 -25.89
CA GLY A 54 -1.78 7.99 -25.14
C GLY A 54 -1.63 8.26 -23.64
N PHE A 55 -1.25 7.23 -22.89
CA PHE A 55 -1.14 7.29 -21.43
C PHE A 55 -0.30 8.44 -20.91
N TRP A 56 0.86 8.71 -21.52
CA TRP A 56 1.73 9.78 -21.05
C TRP A 56 1.06 11.15 -21.15
N ALA A 57 0.40 11.43 -22.28
CA ALA A 57 -0.31 12.70 -22.48
C ALA A 57 -1.52 12.85 -21.54
N VAL A 58 -2.23 11.75 -21.24
CA VAL A 58 -3.50 11.79 -20.49
C VAL A 58 -3.28 11.72 -18.97
N HIS A 59 -2.38 10.86 -18.50
CA HIS A 59 -2.20 10.55 -17.07
C HIS A 59 -0.90 11.13 -16.48
N SER A 60 0.08 11.43 -17.33
CA SER A 60 1.41 11.88 -16.89
C SER A 60 1.89 13.12 -17.67
N PRO A 61 1.05 14.17 -17.82
CA PRO A 61 1.36 15.29 -18.71
C PRO A 61 2.64 16.03 -18.33
N ASN A 62 3.02 15.96 -17.05
CA ASN A 62 4.16 16.68 -16.48
C ASN A 62 5.37 15.77 -16.16
N GLY A 63 5.33 14.48 -16.50
CA GLY A 63 6.40 13.56 -16.09
C GLY A 63 6.29 12.17 -16.67
N HIS A 64 7.01 11.92 -17.75
CA HIS A 64 7.23 10.58 -18.30
C HIS A 64 8.66 10.49 -18.85
N SER A 65 9.24 9.29 -18.83
CA SER A 65 10.57 9.04 -19.37
C SER A 65 10.56 7.74 -20.14
N ARG A 66 10.86 7.83 -21.45
CA ARG A 66 11.02 6.65 -22.29
C ARG A 66 12.21 5.81 -21.82
N ASP A 67 13.31 6.46 -21.47
CA ASP A 67 14.52 5.79 -21.00
C ASP A 67 14.28 5.05 -19.68
N ALA A 68 13.45 5.59 -18.79
CA ALA A 68 13.04 4.87 -17.58
C ALA A 68 12.21 3.62 -17.88
N LEU A 69 11.47 3.59 -19.01
CA LEU A 69 10.63 2.45 -19.39
C LEU A 69 11.42 1.37 -20.16
N VAL A 70 12.31 1.76 -21.08
CA VAL A 70 12.94 0.82 -22.01
C VAL A 70 14.48 0.86 -22.03
N GLY A 71 15.12 1.81 -21.35
CA GLY A 71 16.57 2.04 -21.45
C GLY A 71 17.43 0.87 -20.97
N SER A 72 16.91 0.04 -20.06
CA SER A 72 17.58 -1.15 -19.53
C SER A 72 16.89 -2.46 -19.93
N LEU A 73 15.92 -2.42 -20.84
CA LEU A 73 15.14 -3.60 -21.25
C LEU A 73 16.06 -4.69 -21.81
N GLY A 74 15.90 -5.92 -21.29
CA GLY A 74 16.72 -7.07 -21.67
C GLY A 74 18.06 -7.19 -20.93
N SER A 75 18.45 -6.18 -20.14
CA SER A 75 19.68 -6.21 -19.32
C SER A 75 19.42 -6.09 -17.81
N HIS A 76 18.34 -5.40 -17.42
CA HIS A 76 17.89 -5.27 -16.04
C HIS A 76 16.50 -5.92 -15.86
N TRP A 77 16.30 -6.57 -14.72
CA TRP A 77 15.04 -7.26 -14.39
C TRP A 77 14.53 -6.78 -13.02
N GLU A 78 13.51 -5.92 -13.04
CA GLU A 78 12.89 -5.33 -11.84
C GLU A 78 12.31 -6.38 -10.87
N CYS A 79 12.02 -7.60 -11.34
CA CYS A 79 11.51 -8.66 -10.47
C CYS A 79 12.45 -9.01 -9.31
N ARG A 80 13.76 -8.73 -9.46
CA ARG A 80 14.77 -8.95 -8.41
C ARG A 80 14.68 -7.93 -7.29
N MET A 81 14.02 -6.79 -7.52
CA MET A 81 13.81 -5.73 -6.54
C MET A 81 12.50 -5.91 -5.76
N ASN A 82 11.73 -6.98 -6.03
CA ASN A 82 10.53 -7.28 -5.26
C ASN A 82 10.88 -7.73 -3.84
N ALA A 83 10.24 -7.12 -2.85
CA ALA A 83 10.35 -7.50 -1.45
C ALA A 83 9.13 -8.29 -0.98
N LEU A 84 9.35 -9.25 -0.07
CA LEU A 84 8.28 -9.88 0.68
C LEU A 84 7.88 -8.96 1.84
N LYS A 85 6.57 -8.80 2.04
CA LYS A 85 6.04 -7.99 3.13
C LYS A 85 6.10 -8.78 4.44
N PRO A 86 6.80 -8.29 5.48
CA PRO A 86 6.75 -8.92 6.80
C PRO A 86 5.39 -8.73 7.50
N PHE A 87 4.67 -7.65 7.16
CA PHE A 87 3.39 -7.31 7.80
C PHE A 87 2.24 -7.13 6.78
N ALA A 88 1.02 -7.48 7.21
CA ALA A 88 -0.16 -7.60 6.35
C ALA A 88 -0.89 -6.27 6.07
N ASN A 89 -0.17 -5.16 5.96
CA ASN A 89 -0.67 -3.79 5.80
C ASN A 89 0.16 -2.94 4.80
N GLY A 90 -0.11 -1.63 4.74
CA GLY A 90 0.65 -0.69 3.93
C GLY A 90 2.14 -0.64 4.29
N ILE A 91 3.03 -0.75 3.29
CA ILE A 91 4.47 -0.95 3.51
C ILE A 91 5.13 0.19 4.29
N VAL A 92 4.58 1.40 4.18
CA VAL A 92 5.14 2.61 4.78
C VAL A 92 5.13 2.57 6.32
N SER A 93 4.26 1.77 6.95
CA SER A 93 4.24 1.60 8.41
C SER A 93 5.03 0.39 8.91
N HIS A 94 5.69 -0.38 8.03
CA HIS A 94 6.41 -1.59 8.44
C HIS A 94 7.55 -1.31 9.42
N PRO A 95 8.39 -0.27 9.23
CA PRO A 95 9.44 0.06 10.20
C PRO A 95 8.90 0.38 11.59
N LEU A 96 7.71 0.99 11.67
CA LEU A 96 7.07 1.35 12.93
C LEU A 96 6.58 0.11 13.70
N GLN A 97 6.06 -0.89 12.98
CA GLN A 97 5.65 -2.16 13.57
C GLN A 97 6.85 -2.98 14.05
N ASP A 98 7.92 -3.02 13.27
CA ASP A 98 9.16 -3.68 13.68
C ASP A 98 9.70 -3.06 14.99
N ALA A 99 9.79 -1.72 15.05
CA ALA A 99 10.20 -1.02 16.26
C ALA A 99 9.26 -1.29 17.45
N ALA A 100 7.94 -1.30 17.24
CA ALA A 100 6.96 -1.59 18.28
C ALA A 100 7.09 -3.02 18.83
N ILE A 101 7.32 -4.00 17.96
CA ILE A 101 7.55 -5.39 18.37
C ILE A 101 8.84 -5.48 19.19
N ARG A 102 9.92 -4.84 18.74
CA ARG A 102 11.20 -4.84 19.46
C ARG A 102 11.10 -4.18 20.84
N LEU A 103 10.36 -3.07 20.97
CA LEU A 103 10.11 -2.43 22.27
C LEU A 103 9.45 -3.39 23.26
N ARG A 104 8.50 -4.20 22.80
CA ARG A 104 7.91 -5.25 23.64
C ARG A 104 8.91 -6.37 23.92
N THR A 105 9.53 -6.95 22.89
CA THR A 105 10.22 -8.24 23.03
C THR A 105 11.63 -8.11 23.59
N GLU A 106 12.35 -7.04 23.27
CA GLU A 106 13.73 -6.79 23.73
C GLU A 106 13.77 -5.98 25.03
N TYR A 107 12.79 -5.10 25.26
CA TYR A 107 12.78 -4.17 26.39
C TYR A 107 11.65 -4.40 27.41
N ASP A 108 10.81 -5.41 27.20
CA ASP A 108 9.71 -5.83 28.09
C ASP A 108 8.73 -4.69 28.45
N VAL A 109 8.53 -3.73 27.54
CA VAL A 109 7.56 -2.64 27.74
C VAL A 109 6.15 -3.17 27.57
N ARG A 110 5.28 -2.97 28.56
CA ARG A 110 3.89 -3.44 28.52
C ARG A 110 2.93 -2.32 28.11
N PRO A 111 1.78 -2.63 27.49
CA PRO A 111 0.84 -1.61 27.02
C PRO A 111 0.35 -0.64 28.10
N GLU A 112 0.20 -1.12 29.34
CA GLU A 112 -0.20 -0.33 30.50
C GLU A 112 0.85 0.72 30.93
N ASP A 113 2.12 0.50 30.61
CA ASP A 113 3.23 1.38 30.99
C ASP A 113 3.41 2.53 29.99
N VAL A 114 2.75 2.46 28.82
CA VAL A 114 2.90 3.45 27.74
C VAL A 114 1.97 4.64 27.96
N SER A 115 2.54 5.83 28.15
CA SER A 115 1.79 7.10 28.21
C SER A 115 1.57 7.74 26.84
N SER A 116 2.53 7.59 25.91
CA SER A 116 2.53 8.16 24.55
C SER A 116 3.44 7.35 23.63
N ILE A 117 3.19 7.40 22.32
CA ILE A 117 4.07 6.86 21.28
C ILE A 117 4.32 7.95 20.23
N ASP A 118 5.52 8.50 20.22
CA ASP A 118 5.95 9.50 19.24
C ASP A 118 6.69 8.83 18.08
N ALA A 119 6.07 8.81 16.90
CA ALA A 119 6.60 8.18 15.69
C ALA A 119 7.17 9.22 14.72
N ARG A 120 8.47 9.16 14.44
CA ARG A 120 9.10 9.94 13.35
C ARG A 120 8.94 9.20 12.03
N VAL A 121 8.34 9.84 11.02
CA VAL A 121 7.92 9.15 9.79
C VAL A 121 8.28 9.91 8.51
N HIS A 122 8.40 9.17 7.40
CA HIS A 122 8.37 9.75 6.05
C HIS A 122 6.96 10.30 5.75
N PRO A 123 6.80 11.40 4.98
CA PRO A 123 5.49 11.99 4.67
C PRO A 123 4.42 11.01 4.14
N LEU A 124 4.85 9.99 3.39
CA LEU A 124 3.96 8.96 2.83
C LEU A 124 3.21 8.15 3.90
N VAL A 125 3.70 8.08 5.14
CA VAL A 125 2.94 7.42 6.23
C VAL A 125 1.66 8.19 6.50
N LEU A 126 1.74 9.52 6.62
CA LEU A 126 0.58 10.36 6.83
C LEU A 126 -0.32 10.40 5.59
N GLU A 127 0.28 10.48 4.39
CA GLU A 127 -0.50 10.54 3.15
C GLU A 127 -1.29 9.24 2.88
N LEU A 128 -0.71 8.07 3.17
CA LEU A 128 -1.27 6.78 2.75
C LEU A 128 -1.91 5.97 3.88
N MET A 129 -1.59 6.28 5.13
CA MET A 129 -1.96 5.46 6.28
C MET A 129 -2.42 6.28 7.50
N ASP A 130 -2.90 7.50 7.31
CA ASP A 130 -3.48 8.29 8.40
C ASP A 130 -4.99 8.05 8.53
N ASN A 131 -5.34 7.04 9.32
CA ASN A 131 -6.72 6.77 9.72
C ASN A 131 -6.74 6.49 11.23
N PRO A 132 -6.99 7.50 12.07
CA PRO A 132 -6.89 7.35 13.52
C PRO A 132 -8.03 6.52 14.14
N ASP A 133 -9.20 6.45 13.50
CA ASP A 133 -10.38 5.70 13.98
C ASP A 133 -10.84 4.63 12.96
N PRO A 134 -10.02 3.60 12.66
CA PRO A 134 -10.45 2.52 11.80
C PRO A 134 -11.57 1.73 12.48
N ARG A 135 -12.61 1.40 11.72
CA ARG A 135 -13.82 0.69 12.21
C ARG A 135 -13.90 -0.75 11.74
N THR A 136 -13.11 -1.10 10.73
CA THR A 136 -13.02 -2.43 10.15
C THR A 136 -11.56 -2.86 10.03
N GLY A 137 -11.33 -4.17 9.96
CA GLY A 137 -10.01 -4.76 9.75
C GLY A 137 -9.29 -4.23 8.50
N LEU A 138 -10.04 -4.06 7.41
CA LEU A 138 -9.51 -3.48 6.17
C LEU A 138 -9.04 -2.04 6.36
N GLN A 139 -9.79 -1.22 7.10
CA GLN A 139 -9.36 0.14 7.44
C GLN A 139 -8.13 0.13 8.35
N GLY A 140 -8.02 -0.83 9.28
CA GLY A 140 -6.86 -1.02 10.15
C GLY A 140 -5.54 -1.22 9.37
N LYS A 141 -5.59 -1.85 8.19
CA LYS A 141 -4.42 -2.01 7.30
C LYS A 141 -3.90 -0.70 6.69
N PHE A 142 -4.65 0.39 6.82
CA PHE A 142 -4.32 1.75 6.37
C PHE A 142 -4.37 2.76 7.54
N SER A 143 -4.15 2.28 8.76
CA SER A 143 -4.02 3.10 9.97
C SER A 143 -2.65 2.81 10.59
N HIS A 144 -1.71 3.74 10.48
CA HIS A 144 -0.39 3.59 11.09
C HIS A 144 -0.51 3.49 12.63
N GLN A 145 -1.45 4.22 13.22
CA GLN A 145 -1.74 4.19 14.65
C GLN A 145 -2.19 2.79 15.09
N HIS A 146 -3.11 2.17 14.35
CA HIS A 146 -3.53 0.79 14.64
C HIS A 146 -2.42 -0.22 14.37
N CYS A 147 -1.65 -0.07 13.28
CA CYS A 147 -0.54 -0.96 12.96
C CYS A 147 0.49 -1.00 14.10
N ILE A 148 0.90 0.16 14.63
CA ILE A 148 1.81 0.27 15.77
C ILE A 148 1.19 -0.39 17.01
N ALA A 149 -0.05 -0.01 17.36
CA ALA A 149 -0.69 -0.48 18.57
C ALA A 149 -0.92 -2.00 18.57
N ALA A 150 -1.41 -2.57 17.46
CA ALA A 150 -1.63 -4.01 17.35
C ALA A 150 -0.30 -4.78 17.36
N ALA A 151 0.73 -4.29 16.66
CA ALA A 151 2.05 -4.91 16.67
C ALA A 151 2.71 -4.87 18.06
N PHE A 152 2.54 -3.78 18.79
CA PHE A 152 2.99 -3.66 20.18
C PHE A 152 2.24 -4.64 21.10
N VAL A 153 0.91 -4.66 21.05
CA VAL A 153 0.06 -5.48 21.95
C VAL A 153 0.12 -6.97 21.66
N ASP A 154 0.33 -7.38 20.41
CA ASP A 154 0.35 -8.80 20.00
C ASP A 154 1.76 -9.33 19.67
N GLY A 155 2.75 -8.45 19.44
CA GLY A 155 4.10 -8.85 19.04
C GLY A 155 4.16 -9.35 17.59
N ALA A 156 3.16 -8.97 16.79
CA ALA A 156 2.91 -9.51 15.46
C ALA A 156 2.09 -8.51 14.62
N GLY A 157 2.29 -8.47 13.30
CA GLY A 157 1.53 -7.61 12.37
C GLY A 157 0.92 -8.39 11.19
N HIS A 158 0.28 -9.52 11.46
CA HIS A 158 -0.19 -10.48 10.45
C HIS A 158 -1.70 -10.32 10.25
N ASP A 159 -2.33 -11.14 9.40
CA ASP A 159 -3.78 -11.02 9.14
C ASP A 159 -4.64 -11.12 10.40
N ALA A 160 -4.21 -11.89 11.40
CA ALA A 160 -4.90 -12.00 12.69
C ALA A 160 -5.04 -10.66 13.42
N GLN A 161 -4.11 -9.71 13.22
CA GLN A 161 -4.14 -8.37 13.84
C GLN A 161 -5.03 -7.38 13.11
N PHE A 162 -5.50 -7.72 11.90
CA PHE A 162 -6.34 -6.84 11.08
C PHE A 162 -7.74 -7.40 10.92
N THR A 163 -8.27 -8.04 11.97
CA THR A 163 -9.69 -8.40 12.07
C THR A 163 -10.50 -7.24 12.65
N ASP A 164 -11.80 -7.22 12.37
CA ASP A 164 -12.74 -6.28 12.99
C ASP A 164 -12.71 -6.33 14.53
N GLU A 165 -12.48 -7.52 15.08
CA GLU A 165 -12.34 -7.75 16.52
C GLU A 165 -11.09 -7.04 17.06
N LYS A 166 -9.91 -7.25 16.45
CA LYS A 166 -8.67 -6.60 16.87
C LYS A 166 -8.68 -5.09 16.70
N VAL A 167 -9.37 -4.58 15.69
CA VAL A 167 -9.56 -3.13 15.51
C VAL A 167 -10.37 -2.51 16.66
N ARG A 168 -11.32 -3.27 17.23
CA ARG A 168 -12.21 -2.85 18.32
C ARG A 168 -11.72 -3.28 19.71
N ASP A 169 -10.62 -4.01 19.79
CA ASP A 169 -10.00 -4.42 21.05
C ASP A 169 -9.70 -3.16 21.89
N PRO A 170 -10.20 -3.09 23.15
CA PRO A 170 -10.07 -1.88 23.96
C PRO A 170 -8.62 -1.56 24.34
N VAL A 171 -7.75 -2.56 24.48
CA VAL A 171 -6.32 -2.35 24.77
C VAL A 171 -5.64 -1.76 23.56
N ILE A 172 -5.85 -2.33 22.37
CA ILE A 172 -5.29 -1.82 21.12
C ILE A 172 -5.85 -0.43 20.80
N SER A 173 -7.15 -0.21 20.99
CA SER A 173 -7.80 1.09 20.77
C SER A 173 -7.28 2.17 21.70
N SER A 174 -7.06 1.84 22.98
CA SER A 174 -6.48 2.75 23.97
C SER A 174 -5.06 3.14 23.58
N LEU A 175 -4.23 2.18 23.19
CA LEU A 175 -2.85 2.45 22.76
C LEU A 175 -2.79 3.22 21.43
N ARG A 176 -3.68 2.90 20.48
CA ARG A 176 -3.84 3.63 19.22
C ARG A 176 -4.09 5.12 19.44
N GLY A 177 -4.90 5.47 20.43
CA GLY A 177 -5.18 6.86 20.81
C GLY A 177 -4.00 7.62 21.42
N LYS A 178 -2.89 6.94 21.71
CA LYS A 178 -1.64 7.51 22.25
C LYS A 178 -0.56 7.71 21.18
N VAL A 179 -0.82 7.30 19.93
CA VAL A 179 0.15 7.41 18.84
C VAL A 179 0.06 8.79 18.20
N VAL A 180 1.19 9.49 18.13
CA VAL A 180 1.38 10.73 17.40
C VAL A 180 2.49 10.51 16.37
N ALA A 181 2.27 10.95 15.13
CA ALA A 181 3.26 10.83 14.07
C ALA A 181 3.69 12.22 13.58
N GLU A 182 5.01 12.42 13.52
CA GLU A 182 5.63 13.65 13.04
C GLU A 182 6.52 13.36 11.84
N VAL A 183 6.42 14.20 10.81
CA VAL A 183 7.26 14.09 9.63
C VAL A 183 8.69 14.49 10.01
N SER A 184 9.65 13.63 9.67
CA SER A 184 11.07 13.91 9.86
C SER A 184 11.74 14.17 8.52
N PRO A 185 12.40 15.32 8.30
CA PRO A 185 13.08 15.63 7.04
C PRO A 185 14.31 14.75 6.76
N GLU A 186 14.77 14.00 7.76
CA GLU A 186 15.88 13.05 7.67
C GLU A 186 15.43 11.65 7.20
N ILE A 187 14.12 11.40 7.06
CA ILE A 187 13.53 10.10 6.73
C ILE A 187 12.74 10.18 5.42
#